data_AF-A0A2T2W958-F1
#
_entry.id   AF-A0A2T2W958-F1
#
_cell.length_a   1.000
_cell.length_b   1.000
_cell.length_c   1.000
_cell.angle_alpha   90.00
_cell.angle_beta   90.00
_cell.angle_gamma   90.00
#
_symmetry.space_group_name_H-M   'P 1'
#
loop_
_entity.id
_entity.type
_entity.pdbx_description
1 polymer ?
#
loop_
_entity_poly.entity_id
_entity_poly.type
_entity_poly.pdbx_seq_one_letter_code
_entity_poly.pdbx_strand_id
1 'polypeptide(L)'
;MADIKRIRAALATPGQGSYRLQKLPRQAVWLVHCRNSKTYRLTFQPAPINAWTLHPPDREASELLGKIEQALKPSAASAGESVQSYPMDAVSEQETHRLERQQYSSYAAYEVEAPTAYNQLLHPWCVVQLLPHMQRRTVARFRRRNDADAHLRAMQRLSPSAQYTVMFDPAPSSHCFTPEGHGEVFA
;
A
#
# COMPACT_ATOMS: atom_id res chain seq x y z
N MET A 1 -8.78 -15.90 7.03
CA MET A 1 -9.94 -16.84 6.89
C MET A 1 -11.17 -16.38 7.68
N ALA A 2 -11.02 -15.67 8.81
CA ALA A 2 -12.14 -15.15 9.59
C ALA A 2 -13.06 -14.21 8.79
N ASP A 3 -12.48 -13.34 7.97
CA ASP A 3 -13.21 -12.36 7.16
C ASP A 3 -14.19 -13.01 6.18
N ILE A 4 -13.78 -14.05 5.47
CA ILE A 4 -14.67 -14.77 4.54
C ILE A 4 -15.88 -15.38 5.25
N LYS A 5 -15.74 -15.82 6.51
CA LYS A 5 -16.87 -16.31 7.30
C LYS A 5 -17.83 -15.17 7.64
N ARG A 6 -17.31 -14.01 8.04
CA ARG A 6 -18.11 -12.80 8.32
C ARG A 6 -18.82 -12.28 7.07
N ILE A 7 -18.12 -12.22 5.94
CA ILE A 7 -18.68 -11.84 4.63
C ILE A 7 -19.82 -12.79 4.26
N ARG A 8 -19.61 -14.10 4.37
CA ARG A 8 -20.65 -15.09 4.06
C ARG A 8 -21.88 -14.93 4.96
N ALA A 9 -21.69 -14.66 6.25
CA ALA A 9 -22.78 -14.43 7.19
C ALA A 9 -23.57 -13.16 6.83
N ALA A 10 -22.89 -12.04 6.55
CA ALA A 10 -23.53 -10.79 6.17
C ALA A 10 -24.33 -10.90 4.86
N LEU A 11 -23.80 -11.64 3.91
CA LEU A 11 -24.43 -11.90 2.62
C LEU A 11 -25.59 -12.93 2.70
N ALA A 12 -25.68 -13.71 3.79
CA ALA A 12 -26.73 -14.69 4.01
C ALA A 12 -27.92 -14.14 4.82
N THR A 13 -27.93 -12.85 5.15
CA THR A 13 -28.97 -12.22 5.99
C THR A 13 -30.37 -12.43 5.41
N PRO A 14 -31.30 -13.07 6.14
CA PRO A 14 -32.66 -13.32 5.66
C PRO A 14 -33.41 -11.99 5.42
N GLY A 15 -34.06 -11.85 4.27
CA GLY A 15 -34.90 -10.68 3.94
C GLY A 15 -34.31 -9.71 2.92
N GLN A 16 -33.01 -9.77 2.62
CA GLN A 16 -32.40 -9.05 1.50
C GLN A 16 -31.69 -10.04 0.58
N GLY A 17 -32.27 -10.30 -0.60
CA GLY A 17 -31.73 -11.06 -1.73
C GLY A 17 -30.58 -12.04 -1.46
N SER A 18 -30.84 -13.35 -1.56
CA SER A 18 -29.82 -14.38 -1.33
C SER A 18 -28.58 -14.19 -2.21
N TYR A 19 -27.44 -13.84 -1.62
CA TYR A 19 -26.15 -13.84 -2.30
C TYR A 19 -25.43 -15.16 -2.05
N ARG A 20 -24.82 -15.74 -3.10
CA ARG A 20 -24.05 -16.97 -2.98
C ARG A 20 -22.58 -16.71 -3.26
N LEU A 21 -21.73 -16.98 -2.27
CA LEU A 21 -20.28 -16.83 -2.38
C LEU A 21 -19.62 -18.16 -2.77
N GLN A 22 -18.98 -18.21 -3.94
CA GLN A 22 -18.26 -19.37 -4.44
C GLN A 22 -16.76 -19.07 -4.51
N LYS A 23 -15.94 -19.91 -3.87
CA LYS A 23 -14.48 -19.80 -3.99
C LYS A 23 -14.02 -20.41 -5.31
N LEU A 24 -13.17 -19.71 -6.05
CA LEU A 24 -12.53 -20.29 -7.23
C LEU A 24 -11.34 -21.19 -6.84
N PRO A 25 -11.21 -22.39 -7.45
CA PRO A 25 -10.08 -23.25 -7.20
C PRO A 25 -8.79 -22.60 -7.67
N ARG A 26 -7.72 -22.71 -6.88
CA ARG A 26 -6.36 -22.21 -7.19
C ARG A 26 -6.23 -20.69 -7.39
N GLN A 27 -7.25 -19.92 -7.03
CA GLN A 27 -7.21 -18.45 -7.08
C GLN A 27 -7.67 -17.85 -5.76
N ALA A 28 -7.09 -16.71 -5.36
CA ALA A 28 -7.56 -15.91 -4.22
C ALA A 28 -8.73 -14.99 -4.65
N VAL A 29 -9.71 -15.59 -5.32
CA VAL A 29 -10.86 -14.91 -5.92
C VAL A 29 -12.13 -15.65 -5.50
N TRP A 30 -13.15 -14.90 -5.13
CA TRP A 30 -14.47 -15.41 -4.84
C TRP A 30 -15.48 -14.82 -5.81
N LEU A 31 -16.42 -15.62 -6.28
CA LEU A 31 -17.56 -15.15 -7.04
C LEU A 31 -18.71 -14.86 -6.09
N VAL A 32 -19.31 -13.68 -6.22
CA VAL A 32 -20.55 -13.31 -5.55
C VAL A 32 -21.65 -13.38 -6.59
N HIS A 33 -22.51 -14.38 -6.49
CA HIS A 33 -23.71 -14.48 -7.32
C HIS A 33 -24.85 -13.73 -6.65
N CYS A 34 -25.45 -12.79 -7.38
CA CYS A 34 -26.57 -11.98 -6.95
C CYS A 34 -27.89 -12.54 -7.49
N ARG A 35 -29.01 -12.14 -6.87
CA ARG A 35 -30.37 -12.60 -7.23
C ARG A 35 -30.79 -12.20 -8.66
N ASN A 36 -30.22 -11.13 -9.20
CA ASN A 36 -30.47 -10.63 -10.56
C ASN A 36 -29.63 -11.33 -11.64
N SER A 37 -29.08 -12.52 -11.36
CA SER A 37 -28.13 -13.26 -12.21
C SER A 37 -26.79 -12.56 -12.46
N LYS A 38 -26.55 -11.37 -11.89
CA LYS A 38 -25.23 -10.75 -11.95
C LYS A 38 -24.24 -11.51 -11.08
N THR A 39 -23.00 -11.57 -11.55
CA THR A 39 -21.91 -12.22 -10.83
C THR A 39 -20.75 -11.24 -10.72
N TYR A 40 -20.27 -11.03 -9.49
CA TYR A 40 -19.13 -10.18 -9.21
C TYR A 40 -17.92 -11.00 -8.80
N ARG A 41 -16.73 -10.51 -9.15
CA ARG A 41 -15.45 -11.05 -8.67
C ARG A 41 -15.02 -10.27 -7.43
N LEU A 42 -15.04 -10.93 -6.29
CA LEU A 42 -14.53 -10.45 -5.02
C LEU A 42 -13.05 -10.82 -4.87
N THR A 43 -12.21 -9.81 -4.70
CA THR A 43 -10.76 -9.95 -4.52
C THR A 43 -10.28 -9.12 -3.35
N PHE A 44 -9.30 -9.62 -2.61
CA PHE A 44 -8.62 -8.83 -1.60
C PHE A 44 -7.41 -8.13 -2.23
N GLN A 45 -7.38 -6.80 -2.21
CA GLN A 45 -6.23 -6.03 -2.66
C GLN A 45 -5.24 -5.90 -1.50
N PRO A 46 -3.97 -6.34 -1.67
CA PRO A 46 -2.95 -6.12 -0.66
C PRO A 46 -2.65 -4.62 -0.51
N ALA A 47 -1.73 -4.27 0.39
CA ALA A 47 -1.30 -2.89 0.59
C ALA A 47 -0.99 -2.18 -0.75
N PRO A 48 -1.33 -0.89 -0.89
CA PRO A 48 -1.80 0.02 0.18
C PRO A 48 -3.31 0.01 0.43
N ILE A 49 -4.11 -0.59 -0.46
CA ILE A 49 -5.58 -0.55 -0.37
C ILE A 49 -6.06 -1.37 0.82
N ASN A 50 -5.45 -2.54 1.06
CA ASN A 50 -5.75 -3.44 2.18
C ASN A 50 -7.26 -3.68 2.39
N ALA A 51 -8.00 -3.78 1.30
CA ALA A 51 -9.46 -3.84 1.31
C ALA A 51 -9.98 -4.85 0.27
N TRP A 52 -11.21 -5.27 0.49
CA TRP A 52 -11.96 -6.08 -0.48
C TRP A 52 -12.42 -5.21 -1.65
N THR A 53 -12.41 -5.76 -2.86
CA THR A 53 -12.90 -5.09 -4.07
C THR A 53 -13.79 -6.02 -4.87
N LEU A 54 -14.80 -5.45 -5.54
CA LEU A 54 -15.71 -6.16 -6.44
C LEU A 54 -15.52 -5.67 -7.88
N HIS A 55 -15.55 -6.61 -8.83
CA HIS A 55 -15.48 -6.31 -10.26
C HIS A 55 -16.67 -6.95 -11.01
N PRO A 56 -17.29 -6.23 -11.97
CA PRO A 56 -17.03 -4.82 -12.33
C PRO A 56 -17.49 -3.81 -11.25
N PRO A 57 -16.86 -2.62 -11.16
CA PRO A 57 -17.27 -1.59 -10.21
C PRO A 57 -18.49 -0.85 -10.75
N ASP A 58 -19.68 -1.32 -10.38
CA ASP A 58 -20.95 -0.64 -10.65
C ASP A 58 -21.61 -0.17 -9.34
N ARG A 59 -22.76 0.50 -9.45
CA ARG A 59 -23.50 1.01 -8.28
C ARG A 59 -23.87 -0.10 -7.29
N GLU A 60 -24.34 -1.23 -7.80
CA GLU A 60 -24.70 -2.40 -6.99
C GLU A 60 -23.47 -2.99 -6.28
N ALA A 61 -22.32 -3.03 -6.95
CA ALA A 61 -21.05 -3.48 -6.36
C ALA A 61 -20.63 -2.57 -5.20
N SER A 62 -20.79 -1.26 -5.31
CA SER A 62 -20.51 -0.32 -4.21
C SER A 62 -21.45 -0.54 -3.01
N GLU A 63 -22.74 -0.75 -3.25
CA GLU A 63 -23.71 -1.07 -2.19
C GLU A 63 -23.37 -2.41 -1.49
N LEU A 64 -22.96 -3.41 -2.25
CA LEU A 64 -22.48 -4.69 -1.71
C LEU A 64 -21.19 -4.54 -0.92
N LEU A 65 -20.26 -3.73 -1.41
CA LEU A 65 -18.99 -3.49 -0.74
C LEU A 65 -19.20 -2.80 0.61
N GLY A 66 -20.10 -1.82 0.67
CA GLY A 66 -20.48 -1.18 1.94
C GLY A 66 -21.02 -2.18 2.97
N LYS A 67 -21.81 -3.17 2.55
CA LYS A 67 -22.29 -4.25 3.45
C LYS A 67 -21.14 -5.14 3.94
N ILE A 68 -20.22 -5.48 3.04
CA ILE A 68 -19.02 -6.26 3.36
C ILE A 68 -18.16 -5.52 4.39
N GLU A 69 -17.89 -4.23 4.17
CA GLU A 69 -17.11 -3.40 5.08
C GLU A 69 -17.77 -3.28 6.46
N GLN A 70 -19.08 -3.04 6.51
CA GLN A 70 -19.84 -3.01 7.78
C GLN A 70 -19.73 -4.34 8.54
N ALA A 71 -19.77 -5.47 7.85
CA ALA A 71 -19.63 -6.79 8.46
C ALA A 71 -18.22 -7.10 8.97
N LEU A 72 -17.21 -6.43 8.40
CA LEU A 72 -15.81 -6.58 8.79
C LEU A 72 -15.40 -5.62 9.90
N LYS A 73 -16.10 -4.49 10.06
CA LYS A 73 -15.90 -3.58 11.19
C LYS A 73 -16.09 -4.35 12.51
N PRO A 74 -15.15 -4.25 13.46
CA PRO A 74 -15.29 -4.91 14.75
C PRO A 74 -16.52 -4.37 15.46
N SER A 75 -17.47 -5.27 15.77
CA SER A 75 -18.64 -4.94 16.58
C SER A 75 -18.16 -4.54 17.97
N ALA A 76 -18.54 -3.35 18.42
CA ALA A 76 -18.16 -2.75 19.71
C ALA A 76 -18.71 -3.50 20.95
N ALA A 77 -19.09 -4.77 20.83
CA ALA A 77 -19.71 -5.57 21.88
C ALA A 77 -18.77 -6.60 22.55
N SER A 78 -17.45 -6.54 22.34
CA SER A 78 -16.52 -7.47 23.02
C SER A 78 -15.11 -6.91 23.28
N ALA A 79 -15.02 -5.65 23.71
CA ALA A 79 -13.80 -5.15 24.34
C ALA A 79 -14.18 -4.47 25.65
N GLY A 80 -14.17 -5.26 26.72
CA GLY A 80 -14.14 -4.76 28.09
C GLY A 80 -12.85 -3.97 28.31
N GLU A 81 -13.05 -2.72 28.73
CA GLU A 81 -12.24 -1.90 29.63
C GLU A 81 -10.71 -2.07 29.63
N SER A 82 -10.02 -1.04 29.13
CA SER A 82 -9.18 -0.17 29.97
C SER A 82 -8.82 1.09 29.18
N VAL A 83 -9.73 2.07 29.20
CA VAL A 83 -9.43 3.44 28.74
C VAL A 83 -8.75 4.16 29.89
N GLN A 84 -7.44 4.35 29.78
CA GLN A 84 -6.72 5.32 30.59
C GLN A 84 -6.98 6.69 29.96
N SER A 85 -7.88 7.47 30.59
CA SER A 85 -8.26 8.79 30.12
C SER A 85 -7.10 9.76 30.32
N TYR A 86 -6.62 10.40 29.25
CA TYR A 86 -5.85 11.63 29.38
C TYR A 86 -6.82 12.81 29.35
N PRO A 87 -6.66 13.82 30.22
CA PRO A 87 -7.44 15.04 30.14
C PRO A 87 -6.98 15.83 28.92
N MET A 88 -7.88 16.05 27.96
CA MET A 88 -7.68 17.02 26.89
C MET A 88 -8.17 18.37 27.40
N ASP A 89 -7.23 19.26 27.70
CA ASP A 89 -7.52 20.68 27.83
C ASP A 89 -8.12 21.18 26.51
N ALA A 90 -9.21 21.93 26.63
CA ALA A 90 -9.98 22.46 25.52
C ALA A 90 -9.15 23.47 24.72
N VAL A 91 -8.58 23.03 23.61
CA VAL A 91 -7.97 23.91 22.60
C VAL A 91 -9.03 24.28 21.56
N SER A 92 -9.17 25.58 21.31
CA SER A 92 -10.21 26.22 20.51
C SER A 92 -10.24 25.71 19.06
N GLU A 93 -11.43 25.35 18.58
CA GLU A 93 -11.73 24.83 17.23
C GLU A 93 -11.26 25.73 16.07
N GLN A 94 -10.86 26.96 16.37
CA GLN A 94 -10.34 27.92 15.39
C GLN A 94 -8.83 27.73 15.10
N GLU A 95 -8.06 27.15 16.02
CA GLU A 95 -6.64 26.87 15.80
C GLU A 95 -6.41 25.59 14.99
N THR A 96 -7.24 24.57 15.19
CA THR A 96 -7.23 23.33 14.40
C THR A 96 -7.45 23.61 12.92
N HIS A 97 -8.39 24.50 12.60
CA HIS A 97 -8.72 24.83 11.21
C HIS A 97 -7.62 25.63 10.49
N ARG A 98 -6.81 26.39 11.23
CA ARG A 98 -5.65 27.13 10.70
C ARG A 98 -4.46 26.21 10.44
N LEU A 99 -4.22 25.25 11.34
CA LEU A 99 -3.18 24.23 11.18
C LEU A 99 -3.53 23.22 10.08
N GLU A 100 -4.78 22.78 9.97
CA GLU A 100 -5.24 21.89 8.89
C GLU A 100 -5.11 22.53 7.50
N ARG A 101 -5.41 23.83 7.34
CA ARG A 101 -5.20 24.50 6.05
C ARG A 101 -3.73 24.59 5.67
N GLN A 102 -2.84 24.82 6.64
CA GLN A 102 -1.40 24.83 6.38
C GLN A 102 -0.88 23.43 6.05
N GLN A 103 -1.37 22.39 6.72
CA GLN A 103 -1.02 21.00 6.43
C GLN A 103 -1.57 20.55 5.07
N TYR A 104 -2.82 20.88 4.74
CA TYR A 104 -3.43 20.52 3.46
C TYR A 104 -2.79 21.27 2.27
N SER A 105 -2.34 22.50 2.49
CA SER A 105 -1.55 23.27 1.52
C SER A 105 -0.17 22.63 1.24
N SER A 106 0.40 21.89 2.19
CA SER A 106 1.65 21.14 1.99
C SER A 106 1.46 19.90 1.13
N TYR A 107 0.24 19.36 1.04
CA TYR A 107 -0.09 18.17 0.26
C TYR A 107 -0.61 18.50 -1.14
N ALA A 108 -1.23 19.67 -1.36
CA ALA A 108 -1.69 20.07 -2.68
C ALA A 108 -0.55 20.30 -3.73
N ALA A 109 0.72 20.28 -3.30
CA ALA A 109 1.88 20.45 -4.17
C ALA A 109 2.38 19.15 -4.85
N TYR A 110 1.74 17.99 -4.65
CA TYR A 110 2.14 16.72 -5.28
C TYR A 110 1.47 16.43 -6.63
N GLU A 111 0.96 17.43 -7.34
CA GLU A 111 0.38 17.17 -8.65
C GLU A 111 1.44 17.13 -9.77
N VAL A 112 1.56 15.92 -10.33
CA VAL A 112 2.03 15.56 -11.68
C VAL A 112 3.55 15.40 -11.86
N GLU A 113 4.05 14.17 -11.60
CA GLU A 113 5.09 13.43 -12.35
C GLU A 113 5.86 12.39 -11.49
N ALA A 114 5.21 11.71 -10.55
CA ALA A 114 5.80 10.51 -9.96
C ALA A 114 5.28 9.26 -10.69
N PRO A 115 6.10 8.51 -11.45
CA PRO A 115 5.92 7.08 -11.57
C PRO A 115 5.79 6.55 -10.15
N THR A 116 4.54 6.26 -9.80
CA THR A 116 4.03 6.08 -8.44
C THR A 116 5.02 5.35 -7.53
N ALA A 117 5.22 5.84 -6.31
CA ALA A 117 5.99 5.16 -5.27
C ALA A 117 5.70 3.65 -5.24
N TYR A 118 4.47 3.23 -5.56
CA TYR A 118 4.07 1.85 -5.82
C TYR A 118 4.99 1.06 -6.77
N ASN A 119 5.27 1.55 -7.99
CA ASN A 119 6.15 0.85 -8.92
C ASN A 119 7.56 0.69 -8.34
N GLN A 120 8.03 1.65 -7.54
CA GLN A 120 9.34 1.57 -6.89
C GLN A 120 9.35 0.51 -5.77
N LEU A 121 8.26 0.39 -5.00
CA LEU A 121 8.08 -0.66 -3.98
C LEU A 121 8.06 -2.08 -4.59
N LEU A 122 7.65 -2.22 -5.86
CA LEU A 122 7.63 -3.52 -6.54
C LEU A 122 9.02 -4.04 -6.92
N HIS A 123 10.07 -3.22 -6.83
CA HIS A 123 11.43 -3.57 -7.24
C HIS A 123 12.44 -3.41 -6.09
N PRO A 124 12.34 -4.24 -5.04
CA PRO A 124 13.15 -4.08 -3.84
C PRO A 124 14.57 -4.62 -4.01
N TRP A 125 14.86 -5.42 -5.05
CA TRP A 125 16.20 -5.95 -5.27
C TRP A 125 16.97 -5.02 -6.18
N CYS A 126 18.04 -4.40 -5.70
CA CYS A 126 18.87 -3.51 -6.50
C CYS A 126 20.27 -4.09 -6.69
N VAL A 127 20.84 -3.87 -7.88
CA VAL A 127 22.26 -4.10 -8.11
C VAL A 127 22.98 -2.77 -7.97
N VAL A 128 23.96 -2.74 -7.07
CA VAL A 128 24.68 -1.55 -6.66
C VAL A 128 26.14 -1.70 -7.06
N GLN A 129 26.68 -0.66 -7.69
CA GLN A 129 28.10 -0.52 -7.95
C GLN A 129 28.77 0.16 -6.75
N LEU A 130 29.84 -0.44 -6.25
CA LEU A 130 30.68 0.13 -5.21
C LEU A 130 31.75 0.99 -5.86
N LEU A 131 31.79 2.27 -5.47
CA LEU A 131 32.74 3.26 -5.96
C LEU A 131 33.77 3.56 -4.84
N PRO A 132 34.95 4.10 -5.19
CA PRO A 132 35.89 4.61 -4.19
C PRO A 132 35.23 5.62 -3.24
N HIS A 133 35.82 5.83 -2.06
CA HIS A 133 35.28 6.75 -1.03
C HIS A 133 33.96 6.30 -0.40
N MET A 134 33.73 4.98 -0.32
CA MET A 134 32.51 4.39 0.24
C MET A 134 31.22 4.87 -0.45
N GLN A 135 31.32 5.30 -1.70
CA GLN A 135 30.17 5.71 -2.50
C GLN A 135 29.48 4.48 -3.10
N ARG A 136 28.16 4.55 -3.19
CA ARG A 136 27.32 3.49 -3.76
C ARG A 136 26.41 4.07 -4.83
N ARG A 137 26.35 3.41 -5.99
CA ARG A 137 25.47 3.81 -7.09
C ARG A 137 24.55 2.66 -7.47
N THR A 138 23.24 2.89 -7.38
CA THR A 138 22.25 1.93 -7.90
C THR A 138 22.28 1.91 -9.42
N VAL A 139 22.55 0.75 -9.99
CA VAL A 139 22.63 0.57 -11.45
C VAL A 139 21.28 0.13 -12.02
N ALA A 140 20.60 -0.79 -11.33
CA ALA A 140 19.31 -1.31 -11.75
C ALA A 140 18.50 -1.85 -10.56
N ARG A 141 17.18 -1.90 -10.70
CA ARG A 141 16.23 -2.48 -9.72
C ARG A 141 15.40 -3.59 -10.35
N PHE A 142 15.07 -4.59 -9.55
CA PHE A 142 14.43 -5.83 -9.96
C PHE A 142 13.37 -6.24 -8.95
N ARG A 143 12.32 -6.89 -9.45
CA ARG A 143 11.25 -7.45 -8.63
C ARG A 143 11.68 -8.72 -7.90
N ARG A 144 12.53 -9.54 -8.53
CA ARG A 144 13.00 -10.83 -8.00
C ARG A 144 14.51 -10.82 -7.84
N ARG A 145 15.00 -11.44 -6.76
CA ARG A 145 16.44 -11.58 -6.50
C ARG A 145 17.18 -12.29 -7.64
N ASN A 146 16.60 -13.35 -8.19
CA ASN A 146 17.23 -14.14 -9.26
C ASN A 146 17.50 -13.30 -10.53
N ASP A 147 16.61 -12.35 -10.85
CA ASP A 147 16.81 -11.47 -12.00
C ASP A 147 17.96 -10.48 -11.74
N ALA A 148 18.08 -9.99 -10.50
CA ALA A 148 19.19 -9.14 -10.07
C ALA A 148 20.54 -9.89 -10.10
N ASP A 149 20.58 -11.14 -9.63
CA ASP A 149 21.78 -11.98 -9.67
C ASP A 149 22.22 -12.30 -11.10
N ALA A 150 21.27 -12.60 -11.99
CA ALA A 150 21.55 -12.80 -13.41
C ALA A 150 22.15 -11.53 -14.06
N HIS A 151 21.59 -10.37 -13.73
CA HIS A 151 22.09 -9.08 -14.19
C HIS A 151 23.48 -8.75 -13.63
N LEU A 152 23.72 -9.01 -12.35
CA LEU A 152 25.04 -8.85 -11.73
C LEU A 152 26.10 -9.69 -12.44
N ARG A 153 25.80 -10.96 -12.75
CA ARG A 153 26.72 -11.84 -13.50
C ARG A 153 27.03 -11.29 -14.90
N ALA A 154 26.05 -10.68 -15.57
CA ALA A 154 26.27 -10.04 -16.84
C ALA A 154 27.19 -8.81 -16.70
N MET A 155 26.96 -7.96 -15.69
CA MET A 155 27.81 -6.79 -15.44
C MET A 155 29.25 -7.15 -15.07
N GLN A 156 29.45 -8.19 -14.26
CA GLN A 156 30.79 -8.68 -13.93
C GLN A 156 31.57 -9.16 -15.17
N ARG A 157 30.88 -9.66 -16.20
CA ARG A 157 31.53 -10.04 -17.47
C ARG A 157 31.91 -8.83 -18.32
N LEU A 158 31.08 -7.78 -18.30
CA LEU A 158 31.30 -6.55 -19.06
C LEU A 158 32.33 -5.63 -18.42
N SER A 159 32.43 -5.63 -17.09
CA SER A 159 33.36 -4.79 -16.33
C SER A 159 33.87 -5.53 -15.10
N PRO A 160 34.86 -6.44 -15.28
CA PRO A 160 35.41 -7.23 -14.18
C PRO A 160 36.13 -6.40 -13.11
N SER A 161 36.58 -5.20 -13.46
CA SER A 161 37.25 -4.27 -12.55
C SER A 161 36.31 -3.55 -11.59
N ALA A 162 35.02 -3.48 -11.91
CA ALA A 162 34.02 -2.83 -11.07
C ALA A 162 33.43 -3.82 -10.05
N GLN A 163 33.27 -3.35 -8.81
CA GLN A 163 32.66 -4.15 -7.75
C GLN A 163 31.15 -3.94 -7.75
N TYR A 164 30.40 -5.04 -7.87
CA TYR A 164 28.95 -5.04 -7.85
C TYR A 164 28.42 -5.92 -6.73
N THR A 165 27.33 -5.51 -6.10
CA THR A 165 26.61 -6.29 -5.08
C THR A 165 25.10 -6.19 -5.26
N VAL A 166 24.38 -7.26 -4.89
CA VAL A 166 22.91 -7.23 -4.82
C VAL A 166 22.51 -6.83 -3.41
N MET A 167 21.67 -5.79 -3.30
CA MET A 167 21.14 -5.29 -2.03
C MET A 167 19.61 -5.35 -2.05
N PHE A 168 19.01 -5.59 -0.89
CA PHE A 168 17.58 -5.42 -0.68
C PHE A 168 17.31 -4.00 -0.15
N ASP A 169 16.54 -3.23 -0.89
CA ASP A 169 16.17 -1.86 -0.60
C ASP A 169 14.65 -1.69 -0.84
N PRO A 170 13.81 -1.70 0.22
CA PRO A 170 12.36 -1.75 0.10
C PRO A 170 11.71 -0.45 -0.39
N ALA A 171 12.41 0.68 -0.39
CA ALA A 171 11.94 1.94 -0.96
C ALA A 171 13.12 2.90 -1.10
N PRO A 172 13.26 3.65 -2.21
CA PRO A 172 14.05 4.88 -2.14
C PRO A 172 13.29 5.81 -1.20
N SER A 173 13.68 5.85 0.09
CA SER A 173 13.21 6.92 0.96
C SER A 173 13.55 8.23 0.26
N SER A 174 12.54 9.07 -0.03
CA SER A 174 12.69 10.41 -0.62
C SER A 174 13.51 11.37 0.25
N HIS A 175 14.26 10.86 1.22
CA HIS A 175 15.11 11.60 2.14
C HIS A 175 16.54 11.04 2.05
N CYS A 176 17.23 11.40 0.98
CA CYS A 176 18.67 11.64 1.05
C CYS A 176 19.06 12.84 0.18
N PHE A 177 18.36 13.96 0.39
CA PHE A 177 18.93 15.28 0.10
C PHE A 177 19.27 15.90 1.45
N THR A 178 20.48 15.67 1.92
CA THR A 178 21.16 16.67 2.74
C THR A 178 21.92 17.54 1.74
N PRO A 179 21.47 18.77 1.45
CA PRO A 179 22.34 19.74 0.81
C PRO A 179 23.38 20.16 1.86
N GLU A 180 24.51 19.45 1.93
CA GLU A 180 25.71 20.08 2.49
C GLU A 180 26.30 21.00 1.44
N GLY A 181 26.58 22.25 1.84
CA GLY A 181 27.48 23.14 1.12
C GLY A 181 26.88 24.46 0.67
N HIS A 182 26.40 25.30 1.59
CA HIS A 182 26.59 26.74 1.41
C HIS A 182 27.91 27.11 2.09
N GLY A 183 28.94 27.32 1.28
CA GLY A 183 30.14 28.01 1.71
C GLY A 183 29.81 29.46 2.01
N GLU A 184 29.95 29.86 3.26
CA GLU A 184 30.19 31.27 3.58
C GLU A 184 31.69 31.51 3.56
N VAL A 185 32.12 32.16 2.48
CA VAL A 185 33.36 32.92 2.42
C VAL A 185 33.10 34.19 3.23
N PHE A 186 33.61 34.27 4.46
CA PHE A 186 33.82 35.56 5.10
C PHE A 186 35.20 36.07 4.73
N ALA A 187 35.22 37.07 3.85
CA ALA A 187 36.30 38.03 3.73
C ALA A 187 36.17 39.09 4.85
#